data_AF-A0A9D8JID7-F1
#
_entry.id   AF-A0A9D8JID7-F1
#
_cell.length_a   1.000
_cell.length_b   1.000
_cell.length_c   1.000
_cell.angle_alpha   90.00
_cell.angle_beta   90.00
_cell.angle_gamma   90.00
#
_symmetry.space_group_name_H-M   'P 1'
#
loop_
_entity.id
_entity.type
_entity.pdbx_description
1 polymer ?
#
loop_
_entity_poly.entity_id
_entity_poly.type
_entity_poly.pdbx_seq_one_letter_code
_entity_poly.pdbx_strand_id
1 'polypeptide(L)'
;MKRAQIQIEEEVYELIRRRAFKEKKSIAGVIREIVKKDVSSATPHQTSSVKDFSFVGSGSSKQGSLKPVSERHDHALEEIFQK
;
A
#
# COMPACT_ATOMS: atom_id res chain seq x y z
N MET A 1 26.26 4.32 10.99
CA MET A 1 26.36 3.29 9.93
C MET A 1 26.54 1.94 10.59
N LYS A 2 25.78 0.91 10.20
CA LYS A 2 25.98 -0.48 10.61
C LYS A 2 26.29 -1.29 9.34
N ARG A 3 27.26 -2.20 9.39
CA ARG A 3 27.63 -3.03 8.23
C ARG A 3 26.84 -4.33 8.29
N ALA A 4 26.17 -4.66 7.19
CA ALA A 4 25.44 -5.91 7.03
C ALA A 4 25.96 -6.63 5.79
N GLN A 5 25.96 -7.95 5.83
CA GLN A 5 26.21 -8.80 4.67
C GLN A 5 24.87 -9.40 4.25
N ILE A 6 24.53 -9.26 2.98
CA ILE A 6 23.29 -9.77 2.39
C ILE A 6 23.66 -10.59 1.17
N GLN A 7 22.90 -11.65 0.92
CA GLN A 7 22.98 -12.40 -0.31
C GLN A 7 21.87 -11.90 -1.24
N ILE A 8 22.22 -11.67 -2.49
CA ILE A 8 21.30 -11.26 -3.55
C ILE A 8 21.62 -12.07 -4.80
N GLU A 9 20.62 -12.24 -5.67
CA GLU A 9 20.81 -12.90 -6.96
C GLU A 9 21.74 -12.10 -7.86
N GLU A 10 22.53 -12.79 -8.69
CA GLU A 10 23.52 -12.17 -9.58
C GLU A 10 22.86 -11.17 -10.55
N GLU A 11 21.70 -11.52 -11.08
CA GLU A 11 20.93 -10.66 -11.99
C GLU A 11 20.56 -9.33 -11.31
N VAL A 12 20.15 -9.39 -10.04
CA VAL A 12 19.81 -8.22 -9.24
C VAL A 12 21.05 -7.40 -8.92
N TYR A 13 22.17 -8.04 -8.60
CA TYR A 13 23.44 -7.36 -8.37
C TYR A 13 23.90 -6.57 -9.61
N GLU A 14 23.83 -7.18 -10.79
CA GLU A 14 24.20 -6.53 -12.05
C GLU A 14 23.29 -5.34 -12.38
N LEU A 15 21.99 -5.43 -12.08
CA LEU A 15 21.07 -4.28 -12.21
C LEU A 15 21.49 -3.12 -11.29
N ILE A 16 21.81 -3.40 -10.02
CA ILE A 16 22.27 -2.39 -9.06
C ILE A 16 23.59 -1.78 -9.52
N ARG A 17 24.53 -2.61 -10.01
CA ARG A 17 25.84 -2.18 -10.49
C ARG A 17 25.74 -1.25 -11.70
N ARG A 18 24.93 -1.60 -12.69
CA ARG A 18 24.68 -0.75 -13.88
C ARG A 18 24.07 0.59 -13.48
N ARG A 19 23.12 0.58 -12.54
CA ARG A 19 22.50 1.79 -12.02
C ARG A 19 23.52 2.68 -11.28
N ALA A 20 24.34 2.09 -10.43
CA ALA A 20 25.41 2.80 -9.71
C ALA A 20 26.39 3.48 -10.68
N PHE A 21 26.79 2.78 -11.73
CA PHE A 21 27.64 3.33 -12.80
C PHE A 21 26.95 4.51 -13.51
N LYS A 22 25.71 4.33 -13.96
CA LYS A 22 24.94 5.37 -14.66
C LYS A 22 24.73 6.63 -13.82
N GLU A 23 24.48 6.47 -12.52
CA GLU A 23 24.24 7.57 -11.59
C GLU A 23 25.53 8.15 -10.98
N LYS A 24 26.72 7.61 -11.30
CA LYS A 24 28.02 7.98 -10.71
C LYS A 24 28.01 7.91 -9.17
N LYS A 25 27.30 6.91 -8.62
CA LYS A 25 27.18 6.66 -7.18
C LYS A 25 27.87 5.36 -6.80
N SER A 26 28.20 5.21 -5.52
CA SER A 26 28.61 3.91 -4.99
C SER A 26 27.41 2.95 -4.97
N ILE A 27 27.66 1.64 -5.12
CA ILE A 27 26.66 0.58 -4.98
C ILE A 27 25.93 0.71 -3.63
N ALA A 28 26.67 0.92 -2.55
CA ALA A 28 26.09 1.14 -1.23
C ALA A 28 25.19 2.38 -1.16
N GLY A 29 25.48 3.43 -1.94
CA GLY A 29 24.63 4.62 -2.07
C GLY A 29 23.30 4.30 -2.73
N VAL A 30 23.34 3.58 -3.85
CA VAL A 30 22.13 3.14 -4.56
C VAL A 30 21.27 2.23 -3.68
N ILE A 31 21.88 1.26 -2.99
CA ILE A 31 21.16 0.37 -2.06
C ILE A 31 20.47 1.17 -0.96
N ARG A 32 21.15 2.17 -0.37
CA ARG A 32 20.53 3.04 0.65
C ARG A 32 19.34 3.81 0.11
N GLU A 33 19.40 4.31 -1.12
CA GLU A 33 18.27 5.04 -1.72
C GLU A 33 17.07 4.14 -1.96
N ILE A 34 17.30 2.92 -2.48
CA ILE A 34 16.25 1.92 -2.69
C ILE A 34 15.60 1.55 -1.35
N VAL A 35 16.41 1.14 -0.36
CA VAL A 35 15.91 0.76 0.97
C VAL A 35 15.20 1.94 1.64
N LYS A 36 15.75 3.15 1.55
CA LYS A 36 15.12 4.35 2.12
C LYS A 36 13.77 4.62 1.46
N LYS A 37 13.67 4.54 0.13
CA LYS A 37 12.42 4.75 -0.60
C LYS A 37 11.34 3.76 -0.15
N ASP A 38 11.69 2.48 -0.09
CA ASP A 38 10.73 1.43 0.25
C ASP A 38 10.31 1.49 1.72
N VAL A 39 11.25 1.67 2.64
CA VAL A 39 10.96 1.83 4.07
C VAL A 39 10.19 3.13 4.35
N SER A 40 10.50 4.21 3.62
CA SER A 40 9.75 5.48 3.77
C SER A 40 8.35 5.39 3.15
N SER A 41 8.14 4.54 2.14
CA SER A 41 6.81 4.28 1.58
C SER A 41 5.94 3.38 2.47
N ALA A 42 6.55 2.63 3.40
CA ALA A 42 5.83 1.79 4.36
C ALA A 42 5.12 2.58 5.48
N THR A 43 5.31 3.90 5.56
CA THR A 43 4.49 4.78 6.39
C THR A 43 4.34 6.16 5.74
N PRO A 44 3.14 6.45 5.25
CA PRO A 44 2.32 7.37 6.00
C PRO A 44 1.23 6.57 6.68
N HIS A 45 1.13 6.68 8.00
CA HIS A 45 -0.21 6.85 8.54
C HIS A 45 -0.80 8.03 7.78
N GLN A 46 -1.54 7.76 6.70
CA GLN A 46 -2.52 8.70 6.21
C GLN A 46 -3.50 8.81 7.37
N THR A 47 -3.25 9.78 8.26
CA THR A 47 -4.30 10.31 9.11
C THR A 47 -5.25 11.00 8.15
N SER A 48 -6.15 10.22 7.56
CA SER A 48 -7.18 10.72 6.66
C SER A 48 -7.92 11.80 7.43
N SER A 49 -7.68 13.06 7.06
CA SER A 49 -8.35 14.17 7.68
C SER A 49 -9.73 14.26 7.07
N VAL A 50 -10.73 14.70 7.83
CA VAL A 50 -12.09 14.93 7.31
C VAL A 50 -12.08 15.85 6.08
N LYS A 51 -11.05 16.72 5.96
CA LYS A 51 -10.83 17.61 4.81
C LYS A 51 -10.40 16.91 3.52
N ASP A 52 -9.90 15.68 3.61
CA ASP A 52 -9.44 14.89 2.45
C ASP A 52 -10.62 14.22 1.71
N PHE A 53 -11.79 14.19 2.34
CA PHE A 53 -13.04 13.73 1.74
C PHE A 53 -13.75 14.90 1.06
N SER A 54 -13.31 15.25 -0.16
CA SER A 54 -13.92 16.33 -0.97
C SER A 54 -15.37 16.06 -1.39
N PHE A 55 -15.82 14.80 -1.26
CA PHE A 55 -17.19 14.38 -1.51
C PHE A 55 -17.59 13.26 -0.54
N VAL A 56 -18.58 13.54 0.30
CA VAL A 56 -19.28 12.51 1.10
C VAL A 56 -20.68 12.38 0.51
N GLY A 57 -20.89 11.35 -0.31
CA GLY A 57 -22.20 11.04 -0.87
C GLY A 57 -23.05 10.27 0.14
N SER A 58 -24.26 10.75 0.42
CA SER A 58 -25.26 9.98 1.14
C SER A 58 -26.06 9.12 0.14
N GLY A 59 -25.76 7.82 0.12
CA GLY A 59 -26.60 6.83 -0.55
C GLY A 59 -27.59 6.23 0.44
N SER A 60 -28.85 6.08 0.06
CA SER A 60 -29.80 5.26 0.83
C SER A 60 -29.79 3.84 0.29
N SER A 61 -29.51 2.86 1.15
CA SER A 61 -29.73 1.46 0.79
C SER A 61 -31.22 1.13 0.99
N LYS A 62 -31.81 0.41 0.02
CA LYS A 62 -33.17 -0.12 0.16
C LYS A 62 -33.20 -1.04 1.37
N GLN A 63 -33.89 -0.59 2.41
CA GLN A 63 -33.94 -1.31 3.66
C GLN A 63 -34.97 -2.44 3.58
N GLY A 64 -34.54 -3.69 3.76
CA GLY A 64 -35.38 -4.89 3.72
C GLY A 64 -35.87 -5.34 5.10
N SER A 65 -36.09 -6.64 5.26
CA SER A 65 -36.42 -7.31 6.54
C SER A 65 -35.28 -7.21 7.56
N LEU A 66 -34.04 -7.07 7.08
CA LEU A 66 -32.80 -7.02 7.85
C LEU A 66 -32.32 -5.59 8.18
N LYS A 67 -33.24 -4.67 8.51
CA LYS A 67 -32.82 -3.31 8.95
C LYS A 67 -32.11 -3.38 10.32
N PRO A 68 -31.08 -2.57 10.56
CA PRO A 68 -30.42 -1.73 9.56
C PRO A 68 -29.41 -2.54 8.74
N VAL A 69 -29.48 -2.40 7.41
CA VAL A 69 -28.53 -3.09 6.51
C VAL A 69 -27.08 -2.74 6.85
N SER A 70 -26.84 -1.56 7.44
CA SER A 70 -25.51 -1.12 7.92
C SER A 70 -24.88 -2.02 8.98
N GLU A 71 -25.68 -2.74 9.75
CA GLU A 71 -25.21 -3.63 10.83
C GLU A 71 -25.25 -5.10 10.43
N ARG A 72 -25.97 -5.43 9.35
CA ARG A 72 -26.26 -6.80 8.91
C ARG A 72 -25.98 -6.99 7.42
N HIS A 73 -24.92 -6.35 6.94
CA HIS A 73 -24.57 -6.29 5.51
C HIS A 73 -24.46 -7.67 4.86
N ASP A 74 -23.77 -8.61 5.51
CA ASP A 74 -23.52 -9.93 4.94
C ASP A 74 -24.81 -10.74 4.79
N HIS A 75 -25.69 -10.70 5.80
CA HIS A 75 -27.00 -11.36 5.75
C HIS A 75 -27.93 -10.73 4.70
N ALA A 76 -27.91 -9.39 4.59
CA ALA A 76 -28.69 -8.69 3.57
C ALA A 76 -28.20 -9.03 2.14
N LEU A 77 -26.91 -9.30 1.96
CA LEU A 77 -26.34 -9.73 0.69
C LEU A 77 -26.76 -11.17 0.36
N GLU A 78 -26.74 -12.07 1.34
CA GLU A 78 -27.16 -13.46 1.18
C GLU A 78 -28.64 -13.60 0.75
N GLU A 79 -29.55 -12.81 1.32
CA GLU A 79 -30.98 -12.80 0.94
C GLU A 79 -31.20 -12.44 -0.54
N ILE A 80 -30.32 -11.60 -1.12
CA ILE A 80 -30.38 -11.22 -2.54
C ILE A 80 -29.92 -12.39 -3.43
N PHE A 81 -28.93 -13.17 -3.00
CA PHE A 81 -28.41 -14.30 -3.78
C PHE A 81 -29.27 -15.56 -3.70
N GLN A 82 -30.12 -15.69 -2.69
CA GLN A 82 -31.05 -16.81 -2.55
C GLN A 82 -32.41 -16.60 -3.24
N LYS A 83 -32.60 -15.46 -3.91
CA LYS A 83 -33.86 -15.07 -4.55
C LYS A 83 -33.72 -15.04 -6.07
#